data_AF-A0A812M2R5-F1
#
_entry.id   AF-A0A812M2R5-F1
#
_cell.length_a   1.000
_cell.length_b   1.000
_cell.length_c   1.000
_cell.angle_alpha   90.00
_cell.angle_beta   90.00
_cell.angle_gamma   90.00
#
_symmetry.space_group_name_H-M   'P 1'
#
loop_
_entity.id
_entity.type
_entity.pdbx_description
1 polymer ?
#
loop_
_entity_poly.entity_id
_entity_poly.type
_entity_poly.pdbx_seq_one_letter_code
_entity_poly.pdbx_strand_id
1 'polypeptide(L)'
;MLEGLKLRENLIKDQQHRHSKAEFVSQEELLDSPERQLQVEQLLRRNADPNAPDRLGNTALLCAAAQGHPELIQALLDAGRIRATARASAEEGLQEVVEALETGAQLEARDEHGDTALLVAAIYDRLKVVEALVEAGAQLDARNVDGRTALIAASSLGHLQVVKVLVNAGAQLEAHDEFGCTSLISAAQRGDVKVVEVLVKAGAQLEACDKHGGTALMFAARSGYQDVVAVLVKAGAKLEAHDEHRQMALTLAASEGYQGVVGVLVKAGAQLEARDEFGKTALIRAAEAGRLKVVEVLVKTGAQLEARDELGATALITAASKGQLKVVEALLKAGAQLEAHNKYRHTALIVAAFFGYQEVAEVLVKAGAQLEARALTIATHEGHLKVVEVLEEASARLDAGNVDGETALKA
;
A
#
# COMPACT_ATOMS: atom_id res chain seq x y z
N MET A 1 9.30 2.75 9.25
CA MET A 1 8.09 2.54 8.40
C MET A 1 7.94 3.56 7.27
N LEU A 2 7.95 4.89 7.51
CA LEU A 2 7.95 5.92 6.45
C LEU A 2 9.15 5.81 5.48
N GLU A 3 10.33 5.45 5.99
CA GLU A 3 11.50 5.13 5.16
C GLU A 3 11.34 3.83 4.38
N GLY A 4 10.71 2.81 4.97
CA GLY A 4 10.42 1.53 4.30
C GLY A 4 9.40 1.68 3.16
N LEU A 5 8.41 2.56 3.30
CA LEU A 5 7.43 2.88 2.26
C LEU A 5 7.99 3.80 1.16
N LYS A 6 8.85 4.77 1.51
CA LYS A 6 9.62 5.53 0.51
C LYS A 6 10.59 4.62 -0.24
N LEU A 7 11.21 3.65 0.43
CA LEU A 7 11.97 2.58 -0.19
C LEU A 7 11.09 1.71 -1.09
N ARG A 8 9.85 1.40 -0.71
CA ARG A 8 8.88 0.63 -1.51
C ARG A 8 8.40 1.36 -2.75
N GLU A 9 8.07 2.65 -2.62
CA GLU A 9 7.67 3.50 -3.74
C GLU A 9 8.87 3.77 -4.65
N ASN A 10 10.07 3.90 -4.07
CA ASN A 10 11.32 3.96 -4.84
C ASN A 10 11.68 2.61 -5.44
N LEU A 11 11.36 1.45 -4.86
CA LEU A 11 11.65 0.14 -5.43
C LEU A 11 10.68 -0.18 -6.56
N ILE A 12 9.40 0.21 -6.42
CA ILE A 12 8.41 0.12 -7.50
C ILE A 12 8.77 1.11 -8.61
N LYS A 13 9.18 2.35 -8.27
CA LYS A 13 9.65 3.32 -9.26
C LYS A 13 10.97 2.91 -9.89
N ASP A 14 11.89 2.30 -9.15
CA ASP A 14 13.22 1.86 -9.62
C ASP A 14 13.10 0.53 -10.40
N GLN A 15 12.14 -0.35 -10.07
CA GLN A 15 11.73 -1.46 -10.95
C GLN A 15 11.02 -0.92 -12.20
N GLN A 16 10.08 0.03 -12.08
CA GLN A 16 9.50 0.70 -13.25
C GLN A 16 10.56 1.44 -14.09
N HIS A 17 11.60 2.02 -13.49
CA HIS A 17 12.67 2.74 -14.19
C HIS A 17 13.75 1.82 -14.77
N ARG A 18 14.06 0.70 -14.10
CA ARG A 18 14.95 -0.36 -14.58
C ARG A 18 14.29 -1.18 -15.70
N HIS A 19 12.99 -1.45 -15.60
CA HIS A 19 12.21 -2.15 -16.63
C HIS A 19 11.74 -1.20 -17.76
N SER A 20 11.61 0.11 -17.52
CA SER A 20 11.48 1.14 -18.58
C SER A 20 12.79 1.37 -19.33
N LYS A 21 13.94 0.92 -18.80
CA LYS A 21 15.26 0.98 -19.48
C LYS A 21 15.55 -0.22 -20.38
N ALA A 22 14.58 -1.11 -20.60
CA ALA A 22 14.58 -2.02 -21.75
C ALA A 22 14.22 -1.31 -23.08
N GLU A 23 14.48 -0.01 -23.20
CA GLU A 23 14.70 0.65 -24.50
C GLU A 23 16.07 0.23 -25.06
N PHE A 24 16.22 -1.06 -25.35
CA PHE A 24 17.13 -1.51 -26.40
C PHE A 24 16.26 -1.80 -27.63
N VAL A 25 15.82 -0.71 -28.28
CA VAL A 25 15.27 -0.80 -29.63
C VAL A 25 16.45 -1.00 -30.58
N SER A 26 16.92 -2.24 -30.70
CA SER A 26 17.86 -2.64 -31.73
C SER A 26 17.11 -3.36 -32.85
N GLN A 27 16.71 -2.60 -33.88
CA GLN A 27 16.44 -3.03 -35.27
C GLN A 27 15.51 -4.23 -35.57
N GLU A 28 14.95 -4.95 -34.58
CA GLU A 28 14.12 -6.16 -34.79
C GLU A 28 12.62 -5.89 -35.06
N GLU A 29 12.20 -4.63 -35.14
CA GLU A 29 10.81 -4.22 -35.42
C GLU A 29 10.36 -4.33 -36.90
N LEU A 30 11.09 -5.06 -37.75
CA LEU A 30 10.81 -5.11 -39.20
C LEU A 30 10.37 -6.47 -39.75
N LEU A 31 10.27 -7.52 -38.92
CA LEU A 31 9.79 -8.83 -39.35
C LEU A 31 8.33 -9.04 -38.93
N ASP A 32 7.49 -9.47 -39.88
CA ASP A 32 6.14 -9.93 -39.57
C ASP A 32 6.21 -11.27 -38.79
N SER A 33 5.17 -11.57 -38.01
CA SER A 33 5.10 -12.72 -37.11
C SER A 33 5.47 -14.07 -37.77
N PRO A 34 5.00 -14.39 -39.00
CA PRO A 34 5.36 -15.63 -39.68
C PRO A 34 6.84 -15.68 -40.10
N GLU A 35 7.43 -14.54 -40.46
CA GLU A 35 8.84 -14.47 -40.88
C GLU A 35 9.77 -14.68 -39.69
N ARG A 36 9.43 -14.09 -38.54
CA ARG A 36 10.17 -14.30 -37.28
C ARG A 36 10.11 -15.77 -36.85
N GLN A 37 8.92 -16.37 -36.86
CA GLN A 37 8.76 -17.78 -36.54
C GLN A 37 9.59 -18.67 -37.47
N LEU A 38 9.51 -18.43 -38.78
CA LEU A 38 10.28 -19.19 -39.78
C LEU A 38 11.79 -19.08 -39.54
N GLN A 39 12.28 -17.89 -39.22
CA GLN A 39 13.70 -17.69 -38.93
C GLN A 39 14.15 -18.47 -37.68
N VAL A 40 13.36 -18.44 -36.60
CA VAL A 40 13.63 -19.24 -35.41
C VAL A 40 13.62 -20.73 -35.73
N GLU A 41 12.63 -21.23 -36.46
CA GLU A 41 12.58 -22.64 -36.88
C GLU A 41 13.79 -23.03 -37.74
N GLN A 42 14.25 -22.17 -38.64
CA GLN A 42 15.46 -22.41 -39.45
C GLN A 42 16.72 -22.50 -38.57
N LEU A 43 16.84 -21.64 -37.55
CA LEU A 43 17.95 -21.71 -36.59
C LEU A 43 17.88 -23.01 -35.76
N LEU A 44 16.70 -23.41 -35.31
CA LEU A 44 16.49 -24.66 -34.57
C LEU A 44 16.85 -25.89 -35.43
N ARG A 45 16.47 -25.91 -36.72
CA ARG A 45 16.88 -26.95 -37.69
C ARG A 45 18.40 -26.99 -37.90
N ARG A 46 19.08 -25.86 -37.73
CA ARG A 46 20.55 -25.73 -37.75
C ARG A 46 21.21 -26.01 -36.39
N ASN A 47 20.50 -26.69 -35.49
CA ASN A 47 20.99 -27.13 -34.18
C ASN A 47 21.26 -25.98 -33.18
N ALA A 48 20.63 -24.80 -33.35
CA ALA A 48 20.72 -23.71 -32.38
C ALA A 48 20.04 -24.08 -31.06
N ASP A 49 20.76 -24.06 -29.94
CA ASP A 49 20.27 -24.44 -28.59
C ASP A 49 19.22 -23.46 -28.04
N PRO A 50 17.95 -23.86 -27.90
CA PRO A 50 16.92 -22.98 -27.35
C PRO A 50 17.13 -22.67 -25.86
N ASN A 51 17.97 -23.45 -25.17
CA ASN A 51 18.27 -23.30 -23.75
C ASN A 51 19.58 -22.55 -23.48
N ALA A 52 20.33 -22.16 -24.51
CA ALA A 52 21.55 -21.40 -24.33
C ALA A 52 21.21 -20.01 -23.75
N PRO A 53 21.71 -19.68 -22.54
CA PRO A 53 21.45 -18.38 -21.93
C PRO A 53 22.39 -17.30 -22.49
N ASP A 54 21.91 -16.06 -22.51
CA ASP A 54 22.78 -14.89 -22.66
C ASP A 54 23.55 -14.58 -21.35
N ARG A 55 24.23 -13.43 -21.29
CA ARG A 55 25.01 -13.02 -20.11
C ARG A 55 24.16 -12.73 -18.88
N LEU A 56 22.87 -12.49 -19.04
CA LEU A 56 21.91 -12.19 -17.98
C LEU A 56 21.07 -13.43 -17.63
N GLY A 57 21.37 -14.59 -18.22
CA GLY A 57 20.61 -15.81 -18.01
C GLY A 57 19.36 -15.95 -18.90
N ASN A 58 19.11 -15.01 -19.83
CA ASN A 58 17.92 -15.08 -20.68
C ASN A 58 18.08 -16.18 -21.73
N THR A 59 17.15 -17.13 -21.72
CA THR A 59 16.97 -18.10 -22.81
C THR A 59 16.10 -17.50 -23.92
N ALA A 60 16.06 -18.16 -25.08
CA ALA A 60 15.18 -17.74 -26.18
C ALA A 60 13.71 -17.65 -25.75
N LEU A 61 13.27 -18.53 -24.83
CA LEU A 61 11.92 -18.54 -24.29
C LEU A 61 11.63 -17.32 -23.41
N LEU A 62 12.59 -16.93 -22.54
CA LEU A 62 12.50 -15.72 -21.72
C LEU A 62 12.43 -14.46 -22.59
N CYS A 63 13.24 -14.39 -23.65
CA CYS A 63 13.20 -13.28 -24.61
C CYS A 63 11.87 -13.20 -25.37
N ALA A 64 11.37 -14.33 -25.88
CA ALA A 64 10.05 -14.39 -26.55
C ALA A 64 8.93 -13.95 -25.60
N ALA A 65 9.03 -14.34 -24.32
CA ALA A 65 8.09 -13.94 -23.29
C ALA A 65 8.13 -12.44 -22.97
N ALA A 66 9.31 -11.83 -22.86
CA ALA A 66 9.46 -10.40 -22.61
C ALA A 66 8.94 -9.55 -23.80
N GLN A 67 9.28 -9.97 -25.02
CA GLN A 67 8.94 -9.23 -26.24
C GLN A 67 7.48 -9.43 -26.68
N GLY A 68 6.81 -10.47 -26.17
CA GLY A 68 5.39 -10.70 -26.45
C GLY A 68 5.13 -11.44 -27.77
N HIS A 69 5.98 -12.42 -28.09
CA HIS A 69 5.88 -13.23 -29.32
C HIS A 69 5.29 -14.62 -29.05
N PRO A 70 3.96 -14.77 -28.92
CA PRO A 70 3.31 -16.05 -28.60
C PRO A 70 3.56 -17.15 -29.64
N GLU A 71 3.71 -16.77 -30.92
CA GLU A 71 4.02 -17.68 -32.03
C GLU A 71 5.34 -18.44 -31.84
N LEU A 72 6.28 -17.86 -31.10
CA LEU A 72 7.58 -18.48 -30.86
C LEU A 72 7.54 -19.49 -29.72
N ILE A 73 6.56 -19.40 -28.81
CA ILE A 73 6.50 -20.24 -27.62
C ILE A 73 6.41 -21.72 -28.01
N GLN A 74 5.44 -22.09 -28.85
CA GLN A 74 5.28 -23.48 -29.27
C GLN A 74 6.48 -23.96 -30.11
N ALA A 75 7.00 -23.12 -31.01
CA ALA A 75 8.16 -23.47 -31.84
C ALA A 75 9.42 -23.74 -31.00
N LEU A 76 9.64 -22.95 -29.94
CA LEU A 76 10.76 -23.13 -29.02
C LEU A 76 10.59 -24.39 -28.16
N LEU A 77 9.38 -24.67 -27.67
CA LEU A 77 9.08 -25.90 -26.92
C LEU A 77 9.24 -27.16 -27.79
N ASP A 78 8.82 -27.09 -29.05
CA ASP A 78 8.96 -28.16 -30.03
C ASP A 78 10.35 -28.25 -30.68
N ALA A 79 11.33 -27.47 -30.23
CA ALA A 79 12.68 -27.44 -30.81
C ALA A 79 13.31 -28.83 -30.97
N GLY A 80 13.12 -29.72 -29.99
CA GLY A 80 13.60 -31.10 -30.08
C GLY A 80 12.96 -31.90 -31.22
N ARG A 81 11.65 -31.72 -31.45
CA ARG A 81 10.93 -32.33 -32.58
C ARG A 81 11.35 -31.73 -33.92
N ILE A 82 11.54 -30.42 -33.98
CA ILE A 82 12.01 -29.71 -35.19
C ILE A 82 13.41 -30.20 -35.60
N ARG A 83 14.31 -30.41 -34.63
CA ARG A 83 15.63 -30.99 -34.88
C ARG A 83 15.55 -32.45 -35.31
N ALA A 84 14.75 -33.26 -34.62
CA ALA A 84 14.59 -34.68 -34.92
C ALA A 84 14.08 -34.91 -36.35
N THR A 85 13.09 -34.12 -36.79
CA THR A 85 12.56 -34.18 -38.15
C THR A 85 13.59 -33.76 -39.21
N ALA A 86 14.40 -32.74 -38.93
CA ALA A 86 15.49 -32.34 -39.82
C ALA A 86 16.57 -33.42 -39.95
N ARG A 87 17.00 -34.04 -38.84
CA ARG A 87 17.99 -35.14 -38.85
C ARG A 87 17.50 -36.39 -39.57
N ALA A 88 16.25 -36.76 -39.33
CA ALA A 88 15.61 -37.89 -40.03
C ALA A 88 15.59 -37.67 -41.56
N SER A 89 15.42 -36.42 -42.02
CA SER A 89 15.47 -36.08 -43.44
C SER A 89 16.88 -36.07 -44.05
N ALA A 90 17.92 -36.07 -43.21
CA ALA A 90 19.33 -36.09 -43.61
C ALA A 90 19.96 -37.50 -43.58
N GLU A 91 19.16 -38.55 -43.35
CA GLU A 91 19.61 -39.96 -43.21
C GLU A 91 20.62 -40.18 -42.05
N GLU A 92 20.55 -39.33 -41.02
CA GLU A 92 21.36 -39.44 -39.79
C GLU A 92 20.91 -40.61 -38.89
N GLY A 93 21.77 -41.05 -37.97
CA GLY A 93 21.56 -42.27 -37.18
C GLY A 93 20.39 -42.16 -36.18
N LEU A 94 19.68 -43.27 -35.92
CA LEU A 94 18.53 -43.32 -34.99
C LEU A 94 18.84 -42.74 -33.61
N GLN A 95 20.08 -42.90 -33.13
CA GLN A 95 20.52 -42.37 -31.85
C GLN A 95 20.57 -40.83 -31.80
N GLU A 96 21.02 -40.18 -32.88
CA GLU A 96 21.09 -38.71 -32.99
C GLU A 96 19.70 -38.06 -33.10
N VAL A 97 18.72 -38.80 -33.67
CA VAL A 97 17.30 -38.42 -33.72
C VAL A 97 16.67 -38.52 -32.33
N VAL A 98 16.98 -39.56 -31.56
CA VAL A 98 16.49 -39.73 -30.18
C VAL A 98 17.05 -38.64 -29.26
N GLU A 99 18.36 -38.36 -29.33
CA GLU A 99 18.99 -37.28 -28.56
C GLU A 99 18.40 -35.90 -28.92
N ALA A 100 18.00 -35.68 -30.18
CA ALA A 100 17.33 -34.44 -30.60
C ALA A 100 15.99 -34.23 -29.87
N LEU A 101 15.20 -35.29 -29.70
CA LEU A 101 13.85 -35.21 -29.14
C LEU A 101 13.82 -34.73 -27.68
N GLU A 102 14.94 -34.85 -26.96
CA GLU A 102 15.05 -34.50 -25.53
C GLU A 102 15.40 -33.00 -25.29
N THR A 103 15.52 -32.18 -26.35
CA THR A 103 16.16 -30.84 -26.27
C THR A 103 15.25 -29.64 -26.57
N GLY A 104 13.96 -29.72 -26.22
CA GLY A 104 13.05 -28.57 -26.26
C GLY A 104 13.46 -27.41 -25.33
N ALA A 105 12.91 -26.22 -25.53
CA ALA A 105 13.06 -25.12 -24.58
C ALA A 105 12.52 -25.51 -23.19
N GLN A 106 13.26 -25.19 -22.13
CA GLN A 106 12.87 -25.47 -20.75
C GLN A 106 11.92 -24.38 -20.25
N LEU A 107 10.66 -24.75 -19.97
CA LEU A 107 9.63 -23.85 -19.43
C LEU A 107 10.07 -23.14 -18.13
N GLU A 108 10.82 -23.86 -17.30
CA GLU A 108 11.26 -23.40 -15.97
C GLU A 108 12.70 -22.88 -15.95
N ALA A 109 13.28 -22.58 -17.12
CA ALA A 109 14.53 -21.84 -17.19
C ALA A 109 14.37 -20.49 -16.50
N ARG A 110 15.45 -20.05 -15.83
CA ARG A 110 15.47 -18.85 -15.01
C ARG A 110 16.57 -17.91 -15.45
N ASP A 111 16.26 -16.62 -15.46
CA ASP A 111 17.25 -15.56 -15.63
C ASP A 111 18.04 -15.29 -14.31
N GLU A 112 18.89 -14.27 -14.31
CA GLU A 112 19.66 -13.86 -13.12
C GLU A 112 18.79 -13.37 -11.94
N HIS A 113 17.54 -13.01 -12.19
CA HIS A 113 16.55 -12.64 -11.17
C HIS A 113 15.72 -13.84 -10.71
N GLY A 114 15.96 -15.02 -11.27
CA GLY A 114 15.18 -16.21 -10.97
C GLY A 114 13.80 -16.20 -11.63
N ASP A 115 13.54 -15.29 -12.56
CA ASP A 115 12.26 -15.16 -13.27
C ASP A 115 12.14 -16.26 -14.32
N THR A 116 10.99 -16.93 -14.36
CA THR A 116 10.64 -17.87 -15.45
C THR A 116 9.97 -17.12 -16.60
N ALA A 117 9.84 -17.77 -17.76
CA ALA A 117 9.14 -17.17 -18.90
C ALA A 117 7.70 -16.73 -18.57
N LEU A 118 7.00 -17.49 -17.72
CA LEU A 118 5.65 -17.14 -17.28
C LEU A 118 5.65 -15.87 -16.41
N LEU A 119 6.62 -15.74 -15.51
CA LEU A 119 6.75 -14.58 -14.63
C LEU A 119 7.14 -13.33 -15.44
N VAL A 120 8.09 -13.44 -16.37
CA VAL A 120 8.44 -12.38 -17.32
C VAL A 120 7.23 -11.94 -18.15
N ALA A 121 6.50 -12.88 -18.74
CA ALA A 121 5.28 -12.58 -19.51
C ALA A 121 4.22 -11.87 -18.65
N ALA A 122 4.09 -12.28 -17.39
CA ALA A 122 3.19 -11.64 -16.44
C ALA A 122 3.66 -10.24 -16.04
N ILE A 123 4.95 -9.96 -15.90
CA ILE A 123 5.47 -8.61 -15.64
C ILE A 123 5.15 -7.65 -16.79
N TYR A 124 5.38 -8.09 -18.03
CA TYR A 124 5.25 -7.26 -19.23
C TYR A 124 3.84 -7.25 -19.85
N ASP A 125 2.82 -7.75 -19.16
CA ASP A 125 1.42 -7.83 -19.63
C ASP A 125 1.26 -8.56 -20.98
N ARG A 126 2.02 -9.63 -21.20
CA ARG A 126 1.99 -10.40 -22.45
C ARG A 126 0.92 -11.47 -22.40
N LEU A 127 -0.35 -11.06 -22.42
CA LEU A 127 -1.51 -11.96 -22.27
C LEU A 127 -1.43 -13.23 -23.12
N LYS A 128 -1.21 -13.11 -24.44
CA LYS A 128 -1.16 -14.27 -25.34
C LYS A 128 0.00 -15.21 -25.04
N VAL A 129 1.13 -14.68 -24.57
CA VAL A 129 2.27 -15.49 -24.16
C VAL A 129 1.94 -16.21 -22.85
N VAL A 130 1.31 -15.53 -21.89
CA VAL A 130 0.83 -16.17 -20.65
C VAL A 130 -0.11 -17.31 -20.97
N GLU A 131 -1.09 -17.12 -21.85
CA GLU A 131 -2.00 -18.18 -22.30
C GLU A 131 -1.24 -19.37 -22.89
N ALA A 132 -0.32 -19.12 -23.83
CA ALA A 132 0.50 -20.18 -24.44
C ALA A 132 1.37 -20.94 -23.43
N LEU A 133 2.00 -20.23 -22.48
CA LEU A 133 2.84 -20.85 -21.45
C LEU A 133 2.02 -21.67 -20.45
N VAL A 134 0.83 -21.20 -20.09
CA VAL A 134 -0.11 -21.94 -19.23
C VAL A 134 -0.60 -23.21 -19.94
N GLU A 135 -0.99 -23.12 -21.22
CA GLU A 135 -1.38 -24.28 -22.03
C GLU A 135 -0.25 -25.30 -22.19
N ALA A 136 0.99 -24.82 -22.27
CA ALA A 136 2.19 -25.66 -22.30
C ALA A 136 2.55 -26.31 -20.95
N GLY A 137 1.85 -25.96 -19.86
CA GLY A 137 2.06 -26.55 -18.54
C GLY A 137 3.19 -25.90 -17.72
N ALA A 138 3.45 -24.61 -17.92
CA ALA A 138 4.37 -23.86 -17.07
C ALA A 138 3.94 -23.90 -15.58
N GLN A 139 4.91 -23.96 -14.67
CA GLN A 139 4.65 -23.93 -13.24
C GLN A 139 4.14 -22.55 -12.81
N LEU A 140 2.84 -22.46 -12.49
CA LEU A 140 2.17 -21.20 -12.14
C LEU A 140 2.76 -20.51 -10.91
N ASP A 141 3.23 -21.30 -9.96
CA ASP A 141 3.68 -20.84 -8.64
C ASP A 141 5.21 -20.81 -8.50
N ALA A 142 5.94 -20.86 -9.62
CA ALA A 142 7.39 -20.66 -9.61
C ALA A 142 7.72 -19.28 -9.02
N ARG A 143 8.61 -19.27 -8.02
CA ARG A 143 9.02 -18.07 -7.30
C ARG A 143 10.37 -17.57 -7.79
N ASN A 144 10.50 -16.27 -8.03
CA ASN A 144 11.79 -15.63 -8.31
C ASN A 144 12.60 -15.35 -7.03
N VAL A 145 13.72 -14.62 -7.14
CA VAL A 145 14.58 -14.28 -5.98
C VAL A 145 13.87 -13.44 -4.91
N ASP A 146 12.93 -12.58 -5.32
CA ASP A 146 12.09 -11.78 -4.42
C ASP A 146 10.90 -12.60 -3.87
N GLY A 147 10.83 -13.89 -4.19
CA GLY A 147 9.76 -14.79 -3.80
C GLY A 147 8.44 -14.55 -4.55
N ARG A 148 8.40 -13.70 -5.59
CA ARG A 148 7.19 -13.39 -6.35
C ARG A 148 6.82 -14.52 -7.30
N THR A 149 5.52 -14.81 -7.40
CA THR A 149 4.94 -15.63 -8.48
C THR A 149 4.43 -14.75 -9.61
N ALA A 150 4.10 -15.35 -10.75
CA ALA A 150 3.46 -14.65 -11.87
C ALA A 150 2.16 -13.93 -11.45
N LEU A 151 1.36 -14.54 -10.57
CA LEU A 151 0.11 -13.94 -10.08
C LEU A 151 0.36 -12.71 -9.21
N ILE A 152 1.38 -12.75 -8.33
CA ILE A 152 1.76 -11.61 -7.48
C ILE A 152 2.27 -10.46 -8.37
N ALA A 153 3.14 -10.76 -9.35
CA ALA A 153 3.65 -9.77 -10.28
C ALA A 153 2.52 -9.07 -11.06
N ALA A 154 1.65 -9.85 -11.71
CA ALA A 154 0.50 -9.32 -12.46
C ALA A 154 -0.45 -8.50 -11.57
N SER A 155 -0.69 -8.94 -10.34
CA SER A 155 -1.56 -8.23 -9.39
C SER A 155 -0.97 -6.90 -8.92
N SER A 156 0.35 -6.86 -8.68
CA SER A 156 1.07 -5.64 -8.30
C SER A 156 1.13 -4.58 -9.42
N LEU A 157 0.98 -5.03 -10.67
CA LEU A 157 1.02 -4.21 -11.88
C LEU A 157 -0.38 -3.93 -12.48
N GLY A 158 -1.44 -4.55 -11.96
CA GLY A 158 -2.83 -4.30 -12.39
C GLY A 158 -3.20 -4.97 -13.71
N HIS A 159 -2.49 -6.03 -14.09
CA HIS A 159 -2.67 -6.71 -15.37
C HIS A 159 -3.87 -7.66 -15.32
N LEU A 160 -5.07 -7.08 -15.35
CA LEU A 160 -6.33 -7.78 -15.06
C LEU A 160 -6.55 -9.06 -15.87
N GLN A 161 -6.23 -9.05 -17.17
CA GLN A 161 -6.46 -10.23 -18.02
C GLN A 161 -5.47 -11.34 -17.70
N VAL A 162 -4.19 -11.01 -17.47
CA VAL A 162 -3.19 -11.97 -17.00
C VAL A 162 -3.60 -12.58 -15.65
N VAL A 163 -4.05 -11.75 -14.69
CA VAL A 163 -4.56 -12.25 -13.40
C VAL A 163 -5.70 -13.24 -13.60
N LYS A 164 -6.67 -12.95 -14.48
CA LYS A 164 -7.78 -13.88 -14.75
C LYS A 164 -7.30 -15.21 -15.32
N VAL A 165 -6.37 -15.20 -16.27
CA VAL A 165 -5.80 -16.43 -16.86
C VAL A 165 -5.13 -17.26 -15.78
N LEU A 166 -4.25 -16.66 -14.97
CA LEU A 166 -3.52 -17.35 -13.91
C LEU A 166 -4.44 -17.92 -12.82
N VAL A 167 -5.45 -17.15 -12.40
CA VAL A 167 -6.46 -17.60 -11.44
C VAL A 167 -7.29 -18.77 -12.00
N ASN A 168 -7.74 -18.68 -13.25
CA ASN A 168 -8.50 -19.75 -13.89
C ASN A 168 -7.67 -21.02 -14.11
N ALA A 169 -6.36 -20.87 -14.27
CA ALA A 169 -5.41 -21.98 -14.38
C ALA A 169 -5.08 -22.63 -13.04
N GLY A 170 -5.52 -22.05 -11.91
CA GLY A 170 -5.33 -22.61 -10.57
C GLY A 170 -4.06 -22.15 -9.85
N ALA A 171 -3.52 -20.97 -10.19
CA ALA A 171 -2.41 -20.38 -9.44
C ALA A 171 -2.76 -20.20 -7.95
N GLN A 172 -1.79 -20.44 -7.07
CA GLN A 172 -1.97 -20.33 -5.62
C GLN A 172 -2.21 -18.87 -5.20
N LEU A 173 -3.41 -18.58 -4.70
CA LEU A 173 -3.80 -17.23 -4.25
C LEU A 173 -3.01 -16.76 -3.03
N GLU A 174 -2.64 -17.71 -2.15
CA GLU A 174 -1.94 -17.45 -0.88
C GLU A 174 -0.42 -17.58 -0.97
N ALA A 175 0.12 -17.74 -2.18
CA ALA A 175 1.55 -17.54 -2.39
C ALA A 175 1.90 -16.10 -2.01
N HIS A 176 3.07 -15.93 -1.39
CA HIS A 176 3.51 -14.64 -0.89
C HIS A 176 4.93 -14.32 -1.37
N ASP A 177 5.28 -13.04 -1.47
CA ASP A 177 6.64 -12.62 -1.75
C ASP A 177 7.55 -12.70 -0.50
N GLU A 178 8.79 -12.22 -0.61
CA GLU A 178 9.73 -12.17 0.51
C GLU A 178 9.26 -11.28 1.67
N PHE A 179 8.32 -10.35 1.45
CA PHE A 179 7.73 -9.49 2.49
C PHE A 179 6.45 -10.10 3.08
N GLY A 180 6.02 -11.26 2.59
CA GLY A 180 4.76 -11.88 3.00
C GLY A 180 3.54 -11.30 2.27
N CYS A 181 3.72 -10.48 1.23
CA CYS A 181 2.60 -9.94 0.47
C CYS A 181 2.03 -10.97 -0.49
N THR A 182 0.74 -11.25 -0.36
CA THR A 182 -0.03 -12.06 -1.32
C THR A 182 -0.49 -11.21 -2.50
N SER A 183 -1.01 -11.86 -3.53
CA SER A 183 -1.60 -11.20 -4.70
C SER A 183 -2.71 -10.21 -4.33
N LEU A 184 -3.54 -10.56 -3.33
CA LEU A 184 -4.62 -9.68 -2.85
C LEU A 184 -4.06 -8.43 -2.14
N ILE A 185 -3.01 -8.59 -1.34
CA ILE A 185 -2.30 -7.46 -0.70
C ILE A 185 -1.70 -6.54 -1.77
N SER A 186 -1.00 -7.09 -2.77
CA SER A 186 -0.39 -6.31 -3.85
C SER A 186 -1.43 -5.54 -4.67
N ALA A 187 -2.56 -6.17 -5.01
CA ALA A 187 -3.67 -5.52 -5.73
C ALA A 187 -4.31 -4.40 -4.90
N ALA A 188 -4.51 -4.62 -3.60
CA ALA A 188 -5.07 -3.64 -2.68
C ALA A 188 -4.12 -2.45 -2.46
N GLN A 189 -2.80 -2.69 -2.37
CA GLN A 189 -1.80 -1.64 -2.28
C GLN A 189 -1.70 -0.80 -3.56
N ARG A 190 -1.98 -1.39 -4.73
CA ARG A 190 -2.06 -0.67 -6.01
C ARG A 190 -3.36 0.13 -6.16
N GLY A 191 -4.43 -0.30 -5.50
CA GLY A 191 -5.77 0.29 -5.66
C GLY A 191 -6.54 -0.25 -6.87
N ASP A 192 -6.14 -1.40 -7.42
CA ASP A 192 -6.82 -1.97 -8.58
C ASP A 192 -8.06 -2.76 -8.15
N VAL A 193 -9.20 -2.07 -8.19
CA VAL A 193 -10.50 -2.62 -7.78
C VAL A 193 -10.86 -3.89 -8.56
N LYS A 194 -10.57 -3.94 -9.87
CA LYS A 194 -10.98 -5.07 -10.72
C LYS A 194 -10.15 -6.31 -10.41
N VAL A 195 -8.85 -6.14 -10.18
CA VAL A 195 -7.98 -7.25 -9.76
C VAL A 195 -8.39 -7.76 -8.38
N VAL A 196 -8.68 -6.85 -7.42
CA VAL A 196 -9.19 -7.23 -6.09
C VAL A 196 -10.49 -8.02 -6.21
N GLU A 197 -11.46 -7.57 -7.02
CA GLU A 197 -12.72 -8.29 -7.24
C GLU A 197 -12.51 -9.71 -7.78
N VAL A 198 -11.57 -9.89 -8.73
CA VAL A 198 -11.25 -11.22 -9.28
C VAL A 198 -10.66 -12.12 -8.19
N LEU A 199 -9.68 -11.64 -7.43
CA LEU A 199 -9.02 -12.43 -6.38
C LEU A 199 -9.99 -12.79 -5.24
N VAL A 200 -10.81 -11.84 -4.80
CA VAL A 200 -11.86 -12.07 -3.78
C VAL A 200 -12.87 -13.10 -4.29
N LYS A 201 -13.34 -12.99 -5.54
CA LYS A 201 -14.27 -13.95 -6.13
C LYS A 201 -13.67 -15.35 -6.26
N ALA A 202 -12.35 -15.43 -6.47
CA ALA A 202 -11.61 -16.69 -6.52
C ALA A 202 -11.37 -17.33 -5.14
N GLY A 203 -11.71 -16.62 -4.04
CA GLY A 203 -11.59 -17.15 -2.68
C GLY A 203 -10.27 -16.83 -1.99
N ALA A 204 -9.56 -15.77 -2.41
CA ALA A 204 -8.38 -15.29 -1.69
C ALA A 204 -8.70 -14.98 -0.22
N GLN A 205 -7.82 -15.36 0.69
CA GLN A 205 -7.99 -15.14 2.12
C GLN A 205 -7.87 -13.65 2.45
N LEU A 206 -8.97 -13.05 2.88
CA LEU A 206 -9.02 -11.61 3.20
C LEU A 206 -8.11 -11.21 4.37
N GLU A 207 -7.85 -12.16 5.27
CA GLU A 207 -7.06 -11.99 6.49
C GLU A 207 -5.60 -12.43 6.36
N ALA A 208 -5.17 -12.85 5.15
CA ALA A 208 -3.75 -13.01 4.88
C ALA A 208 -3.04 -11.68 5.14
N CYS A 209 -1.88 -11.74 5.80
CA CYS A 209 -1.13 -10.58 6.22
C CYS A 209 0.34 -10.69 5.82
N ASP A 210 0.97 -9.54 5.61
CA ASP A 210 2.41 -9.48 5.39
C ASP A 210 3.20 -9.77 6.69
N LYS A 211 4.53 -9.71 6.62
CA LYS A 211 5.42 -9.94 7.77
C LYS A 211 5.20 -8.95 8.93
N HIS A 212 4.54 -7.83 8.69
CA HIS A 212 4.23 -6.80 9.69
C HIS A 212 2.78 -6.88 10.18
N GLY A 213 2.02 -7.89 9.76
CA GLY A 213 0.60 -8.04 10.09
C GLY A 213 -0.35 -7.18 9.24
N GLY A 214 0.15 -6.55 8.16
CA GLY A 214 -0.66 -5.73 7.26
C GLY A 214 -1.57 -6.58 6.36
N THR A 215 -2.88 -6.43 6.48
CA THR A 215 -3.87 -7.08 5.60
C THR A 215 -4.19 -6.23 4.37
N ALA A 216 -4.83 -6.82 3.35
CA ALA A 216 -5.28 -6.09 2.16
C ALA A 216 -6.17 -4.88 2.51
N LEU A 217 -7.06 -5.02 3.51
CA LEU A 217 -7.92 -3.93 3.97
C LEU A 217 -7.10 -2.77 4.55
N MET A 218 -6.04 -3.05 5.30
CA MET A 218 -5.15 -2.03 5.87
C MET A 218 -4.38 -1.29 4.78
N PHE A 219 -3.82 -2.00 3.80
CA PHE A 219 -3.12 -1.37 2.68
C PHE A 219 -4.05 -0.47 1.87
N ALA A 220 -5.25 -0.93 1.54
CA ALA A 220 -6.24 -0.13 0.83
C ALA A 220 -6.66 1.11 1.65
N ALA A 221 -6.84 0.95 2.97
CA ALA A 221 -7.26 2.03 3.85
C ALA A 221 -6.17 3.10 4.03
N ARG A 222 -4.91 2.66 4.17
CA ARG A 222 -3.73 3.54 4.26
C ARG A 222 -3.44 4.28 2.95
N SER A 223 -3.79 3.70 1.81
CA SER A 223 -3.61 4.34 0.50
C SER A 223 -4.84 5.15 0.04
N GLY A 224 -5.94 5.13 0.80
CA GLY A 224 -7.13 5.92 0.49
C GLY A 224 -8.02 5.34 -0.62
N TYR A 225 -7.84 4.08 -0.99
CA TYR A 225 -8.61 3.43 -2.06
C TYR A 225 -9.99 2.99 -1.58
N GLN A 226 -10.91 3.96 -1.51
CA GLN A 226 -12.27 3.77 -1.00
C GLN A 226 -13.02 2.60 -1.68
N ASP A 227 -12.89 2.45 -2.99
CA ASP A 227 -13.61 1.40 -3.72
C ASP A 227 -13.05 0.00 -3.41
N VAL A 228 -11.73 -0.13 -3.26
CA VAL A 228 -11.09 -1.37 -2.81
C VAL A 228 -11.53 -1.71 -1.38
N VAL A 229 -11.52 -0.72 -0.48
CA VAL A 229 -12.02 -0.89 0.90
C VAL A 229 -13.47 -1.36 0.88
N ALA A 230 -14.33 -0.76 0.05
CA ALA A 230 -15.73 -1.14 -0.06
C ALA A 230 -15.90 -2.59 -0.54
N VAL A 231 -15.11 -3.04 -1.52
CA VAL A 231 -15.11 -4.44 -1.99
C VAL A 231 -14.69 -5.40 -0.88
N LEU A 232 -13.58 -5.13 -0.19
CA LEU A 232 -13.06 -6.00 0.88
C LEU A 232 -14.02 -6.08 2.08
N VAL A 233 -14.59 -4.94 2.50
CA VAL A 233 -15.59 -4.88 3.58
C VAL A 233 -16.85 -5.67 3.18
N LYS A 234 -17.34 -5.51 1.95
CA LYS A 234 -18.50 -6.25 1.44
C LYS A 234 -18.23 -7.76 1.37
N ALA A 235 -16.97 -8.15 1.13
CA ALA A 235 -16.54 -9.55 1.13
C ALA A 235 -16.39 -10.15 2.54
N GLY A 236 -16.49 -9.33 3.60
CA GLY A 236 -16.41 -9.79 4.99
C GLY A 236 -15.02 -9.69 5.62
N ALA A 237 -14.13 -8.83 5.09
CA ALA A 237 -12.84 -8.58 5.72
C ALA A 237 -13.03 -8.06 7.16
N LYS A 238 -12.22 -8.56 8.08
CA LYS A 238 -12.28 -8.21 9.50
C LYS A 238 -11.79 -6.78 9.70
N LEU A 239 -12.70 -5.93 10.16
CA LEU A 239 -12.40 -4.51 10.41
C LEU A 239 -11.38 -4.30 11.54
N GLU A 240 -11.33 -5.24 12.48
CA GLU A 240 -10.52 -5.20 13.71
C GLU A 240 -9.24 -6.05 13.63
N ALA A 241 -8.84 -6.47 12.43
CA ALA A 241 -7.47 -6.95 12.24
C ALA A 241 -6.49 -5.80 12.55
N HIS A 242 -5.33 -6.13 13.08
CA HIS A 242 -4.30 -5.14 13.43
C HIS A 242 -2.90 -5.61 13.05
N ASP A 243 -2.05 -4.65 12.70
CA ASP A 243 -0.64 -4.88 12.40
C ASP A 243 0.21 -4.98 13.69
N GLU A 244 1.53 -5.13 13.55
CA GLU A 244 2.47 -5.22 14.67
C GLU A 244 2.45 -3.99 15.61
N HIS A 245 1.99 -2.84 15.11
CA HIS A 245 1.81 -1.59 15.85
C HIS A 245 0.39 -1.41 16.39
N ARG A 246 -0.41 -2.47 16.35
CA ARG A 246 -1.83 -2.49 16.71
C ARG A 246 -2.68 -1.50 15.90
N GLN A 247 -2.21 -1.06 14.74
CA GLN A 247 -2.99 -0.21 13.86
C GLN A 247 -3.97 -1.05 13.05
N MET A 248 -5.19 -0.55 12.94
CA MET A 248 -6.26 -1.13 12.14
C MET A 248 -6.52 -0.26 10.91
N ALA A 249 -7.35 -0.76 9.99
CA ALA A 249 -7.74 -0.01 8.79
C ALA A 249 -8.31 1.38 9.13
N LEU A 250 -9.15 1.48 10.18
CA LEU A 250 -9.75 2.74 10.61
C LEU A 250 -8.70 3.75 11.10
N THR A 251 -7.76 3.32 11.95
CA THR A 251 -6.72 4.21 12.49
C THR A 251 -5.74 4.67 11.41
N LEU A 252 -5.40 3.80 10.46
CA LEU A 252 -4.55 4.14 9.31
C LEU A 252 -5.24 5.19 8.41
N ALA A 253 -6.48 4.92 7.98
CA ALA A 253 -7.25 5.87 7.17
C ALA A 253 -7.47 7.22 7.88
N ALA A 254 -7.68 7.18 9.19
CA ALA A 254 -7.89 8.37 9.99
C ALA A 254 -6.63 9.24 10.08
N SER A 255 -5.45 8.64 10.27
CA SER A 255 -4.17 9.36 10.29
C SER A 255 -3.84 9.98 8.92
N GLU A 256 -4.14 9.28 7.84
CA GLU A 256 -3.86 9.75 6.48
C GLU A 256 -4.90 10.76 5.97
N GLY A 257 -6.07 10.84 6.60
CA GLY A 257 -7.09 11.84 6.29
C GLY A 257 -8.11 11.42 5.24
N TYR A 258 -8.22 10.12 4.95
CA TYR A 258 -9.13 9.61 3.92
C TYR A 258 -10.57 9.49 4.45
N GLN A 259 -11.27 10.62 4.46
CA GLN A 259 -12.66 10.72 4.92
C GLN A 259 -13.59 9.68 4.28
N GLY A 260 -13.45 9.42 2.97
CA GLY A 260 -14.25 8.45 2.25
C GLY A 260 -14.07 7.02 2.78
N VAL A 261 -12.83 6.60 2.99
CA VAL A 261 -12.47 5.30 3.59
C VAL A 261 -13.00 5.20 5.02
N VAL A 262 -12.76 6.22 5.85
CA VAL A 262 -13.29 6.28 7.23
C VAL A 262 -14.80 6.12 7.22
N GLY A 263 -15.50 6.82 6.32
CA GLY A 263 -16.95 6.71 6.17
C GLY A 263 -17.43 5.30 5.83
N VAL A 264 -16.70 4.57 4.97
CA VAL A 264 -17.03 3.16 4.66
C VAL A 264 -16.83 2.27 5.88
N LEU A 265 -15.67 2.35 6.53
CA LEU A 265 -15.32 1.51 7.68
C LEU A 265 -16.27 1.73 8.87
N VAL A 266 -16.58 2.99 9.17
CA VAL A 266 -17.49 3.35 10.25
C VAL A 266 -18.92 2.87 9.97
N LYS A 267 -19.41 3.02 8.73
CA LYS A 267 -20.73 2.48 8.33
C LYS A 267 -20.78 0.95 8.42
N ALA A 268 -19.64 0.28 8.26
CA ALA A 268 -19.52 -1.15 8.41
C ALA A 268 -19.41 -1.62 9.87
N GLY A 269 -19.35 -0.69 10.83
CA GLY A 269 -19.30 -1.00 12.26
C GLY A 269 -17.90 -1.15 12.85
N ALA A 270 -16.87 -0.54 12.23
CA ALA A 270 -15.53 -0.52 12.80
C ALA A 270 -15.52 0.12 14.21
N GLN A 271 -14.74 -0.44 15.13
CA GLN A 271 -14.64 0.05 16.51
C GLN A 271 -13.90 1.39 16.57
N LEU A 272 -14.62 2.44 16.97
CA LEU A 272 -14.06 3.79 17.07
C LEU A 272 -13.00 3.93 18.20
N GLU A 273 -13.17 3.15 19.26
CA GLU A 273 -12.38 3.26 20.51
C GLU A 273 -11.23 2.25 20.60
N ALA A 274 -11.00 1.48 19.54
CA ALA A 274 -9.83 0.64 19.46
C ALA A 274 -8.55 1.50 19.47
N ARG A 275 -7.51 0.95 20.09
CA ARG A 275 -6.27 1.67 20.42
C ARG A 275 -5.08 1.00 19.77
N ASP A 276 -4.21 1.81 19.18
CA ASP A 276 -2.91 1.35 18.70
C ASP A 276 -1.89 1.14 19.83
N GLU A 277 -0.64 0.84 19.48
CA GLU A 277 0.44 0.58 20.44
C GLU A 277 0.74 1.76 21.38
N PHE A 278 0.34 2.99 21.04
CA PHE A 278 0.51 4.18 21.87
C PHE A 278 -0.77 4.55 22.62
N GLY A 279 -1.77 3.66 22.59
CA GLY A 279 -3.08 3.90 23.19
C GLY A 279 -3.96 4.86 22.40
N LYS A 280 -3.59 5.26 21.17
CA LYS A 280 -4.30 6.28 20.41
C LYS A 280 -5.48 5.67 19.65
N THR A 281 -6.63 6.32 19.75
CA THR A 281 -7.82 6.01 18.94
C THR A 281 -7.73 6.66 17.57
N ALA A 282 -8.63 6.30 16.66
CA ALA A 282 -8.73 6.92 15.34
C ALA A 282 -8.93 8.46 15.43
N LEU A 283 -9.69 8.92 16.43
CA LEU A 283 -9.91 10.35 16.66
C LEU A 283 -8.61 11.04 17.08
N ILE A 284 -7.83 10.44 17.98
CA ILE A 284 -6.55 11.01 18.44
C ILE A 284 -5.55 11.06 17.28
N ARG A 285 -5.48 10.02 16.42
CA ARG A 285 -4.62 10.02 15.23
C ARG A 285 -5.04 11.07 14.20
N ALA A 286 -6.34 11.20 13.92
CA ALA A 286 -6.85 12.25 13.04
C ALA A 286 -6.54 13.65 13.59
N ALA A 287 -6.65 13.83 14.91
CA ALA A 287 -6.36 15.09 15.57
C ALA A 287 -4.86 15.44 15.53
N GLU A 288 -3.99 14.46 15.81
CA GLU A 288 -2.53 14.59 15.70
C GLU A 288 -2.09 15.03 14.29
N ALA A 289 -2.68 14.41 13.27
CA ALA A 289 -2.35 14.66 11.86
C ALA A 289 -3.13 15.84 11.23
N GLY A 290 -3.95 16.57 11.99
CA GLY A 290 -4.68 17.74 11.49
C GLY A 290 -5.80 17.43 10.50
N ARG A 291 -6.34 16.21 10.52
CA ARG A 291 -7.32 15.72 9.53
C ARG A 291 -8.74 16.16 9.86
N LEU A 292 -9.03 17.46 9.74
CA LEU A 292 -10.32 18.08 10.11
C LEU A 292 -11.54 17.28 9.64
N LYS A 293 -11.63 16.96 8.35
CA LYS A 293 -12.80 16.25 7.79
C LYS A 293 -13.00 14.86 8.38
N VAL A 294 -11.92 14.18 8.77
CA VAL A 294 -12.00 12.88 9.45
C VAL A 294 -12.45 13.08 10.89
N VAL A 295 -11.91 14.08 11.60
CA VAL A 295 -12.33 14.43 12.97
C VAL A 295 -13.84 14.68 13.00
N GLU A 296 -14.36 15.50 12.08
CA GLU A 296 -15.80 15.78 11.98
C GLU A 296 -16.65 14.51 11.77
N VAL A 297 -16.19 13.57 10.93
CA VAL A 297 -16.90 12.30 10.72
C VAL A 297 -16.88 11.42 11.96
N LEU A 298 -15.73 11.27 12.62
CA LEU A 298 -15.59 10.44 13.82
C LEU A 298 -16.41 11.00 14.98
N VAL A 299 -16.36 12.31 15.21
CA VAL A 299 -17.18 13.00 16.22
C VAL A 299 -18.66 12.82 15.93
N LYS A 300 -19.10 13.04 14.67
CA LYS A 300 -20.50 12.85 14.27
C LYS A 300 -20.98 11.41 14.48
N THR A 301 -20.08 10.44 14.44
CA THR A 301 -20.40 9.03 14.64
C THR A 301 -20.23 8.57 16.09
N GLY A 302 -19.97 9.50 17.02
CA GLY A 302 -19.95 9.21 18.46
C GLY A 302 -18.61 8.69 19.00
N ALA A 303 -17.49 8.99 18.32
CA ALA A 303 -16.17 8.76 18.91
C ALA A 303 -16.02 9.53 20.23
N GLN A 304 -15.42 8.90 21.25
CA GLN A 304 -15.25 9.49 22.56
C GLN A 304 -14.21 10.61 22.54
N LEU A 305 -14.66 11.85 22.77
CA LEU A 305 -13.79 13.03 22.82
C LEU A 305 -12.73 12.92 23.93
N GLU A 306 -13.11 12.29 25.05
CA GLU A 306 -12.28 12.14 26.26
C GLU A 306 -11.51 10.81 26.31
N ALA A 307 -11.45 10.07 25.21
CA ALA A 307 -10.53 8.94 25.10
C ALA A 307 -9.09 9.43 25.30
N ARG A 308 -8.29 8.63 26.02
CA ARG A 308 -6.93 9.00 26.43
C ARG A 308 -5.92 8.00 25.89
N ASP A 309 -4.83 8.52 25.32
CA ASP A 309 -3.67 7.73 24.93
C ASP A 309 -2.83 7.28 26.14
N GLU A 310 -1.69 6.61 25.90
CA GLU A 310 -0.80 6.15 26.97
C GLU A 310 -0.19 7.29 27.80
N LEU A 311 -0.08 8.50 27.27
CA LEU A 311 0.36 9.69 28.00
C LEU A 311 -0.80 10.37 28.74
N GLY A 312 -2.02 9.85 28.59
CA GLY A 312 -3.23 10.43 29.14
C GLY A 312 -3.78 11.61 28.32
N ALA A 313 -3.24 11.86 27.12
CA ALA A 313 -3.67 12.95 26.26
C ALA A 313 -4.97 12.62 25.53
N THR A 314 -5.90 13.58 25.48
CA THR A 314 -7.13 13.52 24.69
C THR A 314 -6.88 14.07 23.29
N ALA A 315 -7.85 13.89 22.38
CA ALA A 315 -7.76 14.45 21.03
C ALA A 315 -7.54 15.97 21.03
N LEU A 316 -8.12 16.70 21.99
CA LEU A 316 -7.95 18.15 22.13
C LEU A 316 -6.52 18.52 22.53
N ILE A 317 -5.96 17.83 23.53
CA ILE A 317 -4.57 18.04 23.97
C ILE A 317 -3.61 17.72 22.83
N THR A 318 -3.83 16.60 22.13
CA THR A 318 -3.00 16.19 20.99
C THR A 318 -3.07 17.22 19.85
N ALA A 319 -4.27 17.67 19.45
CA ALA A 319 -4.43 18.72 18.43
C ALA A 319 -3.74 20.03 18.83
N ALA A 320 -3.88 20.44 20.09
CA ALA A 320 -3.24 21.66 20.61
C ALA A 320 -1.71 21.55 20.59
N SER A 321 -1.15 20.43 21.03
CA SER A 321 0.31 20.16 20.99
C SER A 321 0.90 20.05 19.58
N LYS A 322 0.05 19.97 18.54
CA LYS A 322 0.46 19.94 17.12
C LYS A 322 0.07 21.20 16.37
N GLY A 323 -0.48 22.22 17.04
CA GLY A 323 -0.86 23.48 16.42
C GLY A 323 -2.05 23.36 15.45
N GLN A 324 -2.89 22.33 15.59
CA GLN A 324 -3.95 22.03 14.62
C GLN A 324 -5.21 22.87 14.87
N LEU A 325 -5.12 24.18 14.61
CA LEU A 325 -6.15 25.18 14.94
C LEU A 325 -7.58 24.74 14.58
N LYS A 326 -7.83 24.37 13.32
CA LYS A 326 -9.18 23.99 12.86
C LYS A 326 -9.70 22.73 13.55
N VAL A 327 -8.82 21.80 13.90
CA VAL A 327 -9.19 20.60 14.65
C VAL A 327 -9.54 20.96 16.09
N VAL A 328 -8.77 21.84 16.73
CA VAL A 328 -9.08 22.36 18.07
C VAL A 328 -10.47 23.00 18.08
N GLU A 329 -10.76 23.91 17.15
CA GLU A 329 -12.09 24.53 17.01
C GLU A 329 -13.21 23.50 16.84
N ALA A 330 -13.00 22.48 16.00
CA ALA A 330 -13.98 21.42 15.77
C ALA A 330 -14.24 20.57 17.02
N LEU A 331 -13.20 20.21 17.77
CA LEU A 331 -13.31 19.44 19.01
C LEU A 331 -13.99 20.25 20.13
N LEU A 332 -13.68 21.54 20.25
CA LEU A 332 -14.36 22.44 21.19
C LEU A 332 -15.84 22.59 20.86
N LYS A 333 -16.17 22.78 19.58
CA LYS A 333 -17.55 22.81 19.10
C LYS A 333 -18.31 21.51 19.39
N ALA A 334 -17.59 20.38 19.43
CA ALA A 334 -18.14 19.08 19.79
C ALA A 334 -18.31 18.87 21.30
N GLY A 335 -17.82 19.78 22.13
CA GLY A 335 -17.90 19.70 23.59
C GLY A 335 -16.74 18.97 24.26
N ALA A 336 -15.55 18.93 23.65
CA ALA A 336 -14.35 18.41 24.31
C ALA A 336 -14.03 19.22 25.57
N GLN A 337 -13.61 18.53 26.64
CA GLN A 337 -13.33 19.15 27.93
C GLN A 337 -12.03 19.98 27.87
N LEU A 338 -12.16 21.29 28.07
CA LEU A 338 -11.03 22.24 28.08
C LEU A 338 -9.99 21.89 29.16
N GLU A 339 -10.46 21.49 30.34
CA GLU A 339 -9.64 21.23 31.52
C GLU A 339 -9.20 19.76 31.66
N ALA A 340 -9.45 18.93 30.64
CA ALA A 340 -8.84 17.62 30.58
C ALA A 340 -7.31 17.77 30.56
N HIS A 341 -6.61 16.97 31.36
CA HIS A 341 -5.16 17.01 31.44
C HIS A 341 -4.53 15.63 31.25
N ASN A 342 -3.33 15.62 30.68
CA ASN A 342 -2.53 14.42 30.52
C ASN A 342 -1.88 13.99 31.87
N LYS A 343 -1.04 12.94 31.85
CA LYS A 343 -0.33 12.44 33.05
C LYS A 343 0.63 13.46 33.68
N TYR A 344 1.03 14.49 32.94
CA TYR A 344 1.92 15.59 33.40
C TYR A 344 1.15 16.81 33.92
N ARG A 345 -0.18 16.69 34.06
CA ARG A 345 -1.09 17.78 34.39
C ARG A 345 -0.98 18.94 33.40
N HIS A 346 -0.81 18.63 32.11
CA HIS A 346 -0.89 19.62 31.04
C HIS A 346 -2.28 19.55 30.40
N THR A 347 -2.97 20.68 30.43
CA THR A 347 -4.18 20.96 29.65
C THR A 347 -3.84 21.32 28.21
N ALA A 348 -4.86 21.45 27.36
CA ALA A 348 -4.68 21.91 25.98
C ALA A 348 -4.01 23.30 25.91
N LEU A 349 -4.35 24.20 26.85
CA LEU A 349 -3.76 25.54 26.90
C LEU A 349 -2.28 25.50 27.30
N ILE A 350 -1.91 24.67 28.29
CA ILE A 350 -0.51 24.52 28.68
C ILE A 350 0.34 24.00 27.50
N VAL A 351 -0.13 22.98 26.77
CA VAL A 351 0.67 22.46 25.64
C VAL A 351 0.74 23.48 24.49
N ALA A 352 -0.34 24.22 24.20
CA ALA A 352 -0.31 25.29 23.20
C ALA A 352 0.69 26.38 23.58
N ALA A 353 0.76 26.74 24.86
CA ALA A 353 1.72 27.69 25.40
C ALA A 353 3.16 27.18 25.34
N PHE A 354 3.39 25.91 25.68
CA PHE A 354 4.71 25.27 25.62
C PHE A 354 5.29 25.25 24.20
N PHE A 355 4.46 25.02 23.18
CA PHE A 355 4.92 24.97 21.78
C PHE A 355 4.77 26.29 21.02
N GLY A 356 4.28 27.36 21.68
CA GLY A 356 4.17 28.69 21.07
C GLY A 356 3.04 28.84 20.04
N TYR A 357 1.99 28.01 20.10
CA TYR A 357 0.87 28.07 19.16
C TYR A 357 -0.14 29.15 19.55
N GLN A 358 0.18 30.40 19.18
CA GLN A 358 -0.62 31.59 19.47
C GLN A 358 -2.11 31.42 19.14
N GLU A 359 -2.46 31.13 17.88
CA GLU A 359 -3.86 31.07 17.44
C GLU A 359 -4.64 29.97 18.20
N VAL A 360 -3.97 28.87 18.56
CA VAL A 360 -4.57 27.80 19.37
C VAL A 360 -4.82 28.27 20.79
N ALA A 361 -3.85 28.96 21.40
CA ALA A 361 -3.99 29.53 22.74
C ALA A 361 -5.14 30.56 22.78
N GLU A 362 -5.24 31.43 21.78
CA GLU A 362 -6.34 32.40 21.65
C GLU A 362 -7.71 31.72 21.60
N VAL A 363 -7.86 30.67 20.78
CA VAL A 363 -9.13 29.92 20.67
C VAL A 363 -9.47 29.21 21.98
N LEU A 364 -8.50 28.60 22.66
CA LEU A 364 -8.72 27.93 23.94
C LEU A 364 -9.14 28.91 25.04
N VAL A 365 -8.46 30.06 25.14
CA VAL A 365 -8.82 31.14 26.06
C VAL A 365 -10.22 31.67 25.77
N LYS A 366 -10.54 31.92 24.49
CA LYS A 366 -11.87 32.39 24.08
C LYS A 366 -12.97 31.37 24.39
N ALA A 367 -12.65 30.08 24.34
CA ALA A 367 -13.57 29.01 24.72
C ALA A 367 -13.75 28.88 26.24
N GLY A 368 -12.99 29.62 27.05
CA GLY A 368 -13.09 29.64 28.51
C GLY A 368 -12.11 28.68 29.21
N ALA A 369 -10.98 28.32 28.57
CA ALA A 369 -9.90 27.62 29.24
C ALA A 369 -9.46 28.43 30.47
N GLN A 370 -9.25 27.74 31.60
CA GLN A 370 -8.74 28.39 32.81
C GLN A 370 -7.34 28.95 32.54
N LEU A 371 -7.15 30.23 32.86
CA LEU A 371 -5.84 30.87 32.77
C LEU A 371 -4.96 30.32 33.90
N GLU A 372 -4.22 29.28 33.58
CA GLU A 372 -3.26 28.70 34.52
C GLU A 372 -1.99 29.56 34.57
N ALA A 373 -1.58 30.01 35.77
CA ALA A 373 -0.29 30.69 35.97
C ALA A 373 0.89 29.88 35.40
N ARG A 374 0.73 28.55 35.35
CA ARG A 374 1.67 27.62 34.73
C ARG A 374 1.80 27.82 33.22
N ALA A 375 0.71 28.07 32.49
CA ALA A 375 0.74 28.32 31.05
C ALA A 375 1.52 29.60 30.73
N LEU A 376 1.29 30.67 31.50
CA LEU A 376 2.03 31.94 31.38
C LEU A 376 3.52 31.74 31.70
N THR A 377 3.84 31.07 32.82
CA THR A 377 5.23 30.80 33.23
C THR A 377 5.98 30.02 32.15
N ILE A 378 5.33 29.00 31.57
CA ILE A 378 5.91 28.19 30.50
C ILE A 378 6.11 29.02 29.23
N ALA A 379 5.12 29.78 28.78
CA ALA A 379 5.24 30.63 27.59
C ALA A 379 6.38 31.65 27.73
N THR A 380 6.55 32.23 28.92
CA THR A 380 7.65 33.16 29.21
C THR A 380 9.01 32.46 29.22
N HIS A 381 9.10 31.28 29.84
CA HIS A 381 10.34 30.49 29.88
C HIS A 381 10.81 30.05 28.49
N GLU A 382 9.88 29.60 27.64
CA GLU A 382 10.17 29.17 26.27
C GLU A 382 10.31 30.36 25.28
N GLY A 383 10.10 31.59 25.74
CA GLY A 383 10.27 32.81 24.93
C GLY A 383 9.15 33.07 23.91
N HIS A 384 7.96 32.52 24.13
CA HIS A 384 6.81 32.66 23.25
C HIS A 384 6.00 33.94 23.54
N LEU A 385 6.61 35.10 23.24
CA LEU A 385 6.08 36.43 23.56
C LEU A 385 4.63 36.65 23.12
N LYS A 386 4.24 36.21 21.92
CA LYS A 386 2.87 36.38 21.44
C LYS A 386 1.85 35.57 22.25
N VAL A 387 2.24 34.41 22.78
CA VAL A 387 1.36 33.64 23.67
C VAL A 387 1.28 34.30 25.04
N VAL A 388 2.39 34.87 25.53
CA VAL A 388 2.41 35.67 26.76
C VAL A 388 1.42 36.83 26.64
N GLU A 389 1.47 37.60 25.54
CA GLU A 389 0.53 38.70 25.26
C GLU A 389 -0.94 38.23 25.31
N VAL A 390 -1.26 37.12 24.66
CA VAL A 390 -2.61 36.54 24.67
C VAL A 390 -3.08 36.20 26.08
N LEU A 391 -2.22 35.59 26.90
CA LEU A 391 -2.54 35.18 28.26
C LEU A 391 -2.66 36.39 29.22
N GLU A 392 -1.80 37.38 29.07
CA GLU A 392 -1.84 38.62 29.86
C GLU A 392 -3.08 39.46 29.53
N GLU A 393 -3.41 39.63 28.25
CA GLU A 393 -4.63 40.31 27.82
C GLU A 393 -5.88 39.63 28.36
N ALA A 394 -5.90 38.29 28.34
CA ALA A 394 -7.02 37.52 28.88
C ALA A 394 -7.15 37.68 30.39
N SER A 395 -6.03 37.69 31.12
CA SER A 395 -6.02 37.91 32.58
C SER A 395 -6.53 39.31 32.92
N ALA A 396 -6.04 40.33 32.22
CA ALA A 396 -6.48 41.72 32.42
C ALA A 396 -7.99 41.91 32.17
N ARG A 397 -8.56 41.20 31.20
CA ARG A 397 -10.02 41.23 30.94
C ARG A 397 -10.84 40.60 32.06
N LEU A 398 -10.37 39.52 32.67
CA LEU A 398 -11.02 38.91 33.83
C LEU A 398 -10.99 39.84 35.05
N ASP A 399 -9.83 40.45 35.30
CA ASP A 399 -9.68 41.41 36.39
C ASP A 399 -10.60 42.62 36.21
N ALA A 400 -10.66 43.20 35.01
CA ALA A 400 -11.55 44.33 34.68
C ALA A 400 -13.04 44.00 34.85
N GLY A 401 -13.48 42.80 34.41
CA GLY A 401 -14.88 42.37 34.54
C GLY A 401 -15.31 42.13 35.99
N ASN A 402 -14.38 41.74 36.88
CA ASN A 402 -14.66 41.61 38.31
C ASN A 402 -14.84 42.98 38.99
N VAL A 403 -14.13 44.02 38.54
CA VAL A 403 -14.30 45.38 39.08
C VAL A 403 -15.68 45.95 38.74
N ASP A 404 -16.19 45.71 37.52
CA ASP A 404 -17.53 46.12 37.12
C ASP A 404 -18.63 45.34 37.86
N GLY A 405 -18.40 44.06 38.19
CA GLY A 405 -19.28 43.24 39.03
C GLY A 405 -19.35 43.70 40.50
N GLU A 406 -18.22 44.10 41.08
CA GLU A 406 -18.20 44.71 42.42
C GLU A 406 -18.85 46.11 42.44
N THR A 407 -18.81 46.83 41.32
CA THR A 407 -19.47 48.14 41.19
C THR A 407 -20.99 47.99 41.04
N ALA A 408 -21.46 46.94 40.35
CA ALA A 408 -22.88 46.61 40.23
C ALA A 408 -23.53 46.03 41.50
N LEU A 409 -22.74 45.47 42.43
CA LEU A 409 -23.20 45.02 43.76
C LEU A 409 -23.21 46.14 44.81
N LYS A 410 -22.69 47.32 44.49
CA LYS A 410 -22.63 48.51 45.36
C LYS A 410 -23.58 49.65 44.96
N ALA A 411 -24.36 49.49 43.89
CA ALA A 411 -25.42 50.41 43.45
C ALA A 411 -26.79 49.80 43.75
#